data_AF-A0A7C3S2M5-F1
#
_entry.id   AF-A0A7C3S2M5-F1
#
_cell.length_a   1.000
_cell.length_b   1.000
_cell.length_c   1.000
_cell.angle_alpha   90.00
_cell.angle_beta   90.00
_cell.angle_gamma   90.00
#
_symmetry.space_group_name_H-M   'P 1'
#
loop_
_entity.id
_entity.type
_entity.pdbx_description
1 polymer ?
#
loop_
_entity_poly.entity_id
_entity_poly.type
_entity_poly.pdbx_seq_one_letter_code
_entity_poly.pdbx_strand_id
1 'polypeptide(L)'
;MLRKLASIFTFIMRHYLPDAYLFAILLTFLAGILALLFTDTGYIKLVRAWGDGVYGIIAFAMQMILILLTGHALALTPPIHKALAWIAGFGSSPIKGGMTVVL
;
A
#
# COMPACT_ATOMS: atom_id res chain seq x y z
N MET A 1 11.88 -16.68 -23.26
CA MET A 1 10.71 -17.43 -22.72
C MET A 1 10.07 -16.72 -21.53
N LEU A 2 10.82 -16.32 -20.50
CA LEU A 2 10.29 -15.55 -19.33
C LEU A 2 9.50 -14.29 -19.72
N ARG A 3 9.99 -13.52 -20.70
CA ARG A 3 9.33 -12.28 -21.16
C ARG A 3 7.95 -12.51 -21.78
N LYS A 4 7.74 -13.66 -22.43
CA LYS A 4 6.48 -14.04 -23.10
C LYS A 4 5.46 -14.56 -22.08
N LEU A 5 5.93 -15.33 -21.11
CA LEU A 5 5.11 -15.74 -19.96
C LEU A 5 4.70 -14.53 -19.12
N ALA A 6 5.64 -13.64 -18.80
CA ALA A 6 5.37 -12.39 -18.09
C ALA A 6 4.38 -11.50 -18.85
N SER A 7 4.46 -11.42 -20.19
CA SER A 7 3.50 -10.61 -20.96
C SER A 7 2.09 -11.18 -20.93
N ILE A 8 1.91 -12.50 -20.88
CA ILE A 8 0.59 -13.15 -20.73
C ILE A 8 0.00 -12.81 -19.35
N PHE A 9 0.76 -13.00 -18.27
CA PHE A 9 0.29 -12.65 -16.92
C PHE A 9 -0.01 -11.15 -16.80
N THR A 10 0.84 -10.29 -17.38
CA THR A 10 0.62 -8.84 -17.36
C THR A 10 -0.59 -8.43 -18.17
N PHE A 11 -0.85 -9.07 -19.31
CA PHE A 11 -2.02 -8.82 -20.14
C PHE A 11 -3.31 -9.18 -19.39
N ILE A 12 -3.33 -10.36 -18.74
CA ILE A 12 -4.47 -10.79 -17.91
C ILE A 12 -4.67 -9.83 -16.75
N MET A 13 -3.62 -9.51 -15.98
CA MET A 13 -3.73 -8.61 -14.84
C MET A 13 -4.23 -7.22 -15.26
N ARG A 14 -3.70 -6.64 -16.35
CA ARG A 14 -4.13 -5.30 -16.80
C ARG A 14 -5.57 -5.23 -17.30
N HIS A 15 -6.12 -6.33 -17.83
CA HIS A 15 -7.48 -6.35 -18.38
C HIS A 15 -8.53 -6.89 -17.41
N TYR A 16 -8.15 -7.76 -16.47
CA TYR A 16 -9.07 -8.46 -15.59
C TYR A 16 -8.96 -8.12 -14.11
N LEU A 17 -7.89 -7.44 -13.64
CA LEU A 17 -7.96 -6.82 -12.32
C LEU A 17 -8.78 -5.54 -12.44
N PRO A 18 -10.03 -5.51 -11.92
CA PRO A 18 -10.63 -4.25 -11.62
C PRO A 18 -9.79 -3.51 -10.59
N ASP A 19 -10.04 -2.21 -10.51
CA ASP A 19 -9.39 -1.34 -9.55
C ASP A 19 -9.47 -1.93 -8.12
N ALA A 20 -8.38 -1.85 -7.36
CA ALA A 20 -8.32 -2.40 -6.00
C ALA A 20 -9.44 -1.85 -5.09
N TYR A 21 -9.90 -0.62 -5.35
CA TYR A 21 -11.02 -0.01 -4.67
C TYR A 21 -12.34 -0.77 -4.92
N LEU A 22 -12.57 -1.28 -6.14
CA LEU A 22 -13.76 -2.06 -6.45
C LEU A 22 -13.81 -3.34 -5.60
N PHE A 23 -12.68 -4.04 -5.46
CA PHE A 23 -12.59 -5.21 -4.60
C PHE A 23 -12.89 -4.87 -3.14
N ALA A 24 -12.38 -3.75 -2.62
CA ALA A 24 -12.65 -3.32 -1.27
C ALA A 24 -14.17 -3.08 -1.03
N ILE A 25 -14.86 -2.46 -1.98
CA ILE A 25 -16.31 -2.26 -1.91
C ILE A 25 -17.05 -3.60 -1.93
N LEU A 26 -16.74 -4.47 -2.89
CA LEU A 26 -17.38 -5.79 -3.02
C LEU A 26 -17.20 -6.64 -1.76
N LEU A 27 -15.98 -6.68 -1.23
CA LEU A 27 -15.67 -7.40 0.00
C LEU A 27 -16.35 -6.78 1.23
N THR A 28 -16.54 -5.46 1.27
CA THR A 28 -17.30 -4.80 2.35
C THR A 28 -18.74 -5.30 2.38
N PHE A 29 -19.42 -5.32 1.24
CA PHE A 29 -20.78 -5.84 1.15
C PHE A 29 -20.86 -7.33 1.45
N LEU A 30 -19.93 -8.12 0.88
CA LEU A 30 -19.86 -9.56 1.12
C LEU A 30 -19.66 -9.86 2.61
N ALA A 31 -18.69 -9.21 3.26
CA ALA A 31 -18.44 -9.37 4.69
C ALA A 31 -19.65 -8.95 5.52
N GLY A 32 -20.34 -7.87 5.15
CA GLY A 32 -21.57 -7.43 5.82
C GLY A 32 -22.69 -8.46 5.72
N ILE A 33 -22.92 -9.03 4.53
CA ILE A 33 -23.91 -10.09 4.31
C ILE A 33 -23.56 -11.33 5.13
N LEU A 34 -22.30 -11.77 5.08
CA LEU A 34 -21.84 -12.93 5.84
C LEU A 34 -21.99 -12.71 7.35
N ALA A 35 -21.68 -11.51 7.85
CA ALA A 35 -21.87 -11.18 9.26
C ALA A 35 -23.34 -11.25 9.71
N LEU A 36 -24.28 -10.80 8.88
CA LEU A 36 -25.71 -10.90 9.22
C LEU A 36 -26.25 -12.34 9.15
N LEU A 37 -25.67 -13.17 8.29
CA LEU A 37 -26.11 -14.57 8.12
C LEU A 37 -25.50 -15.52 9.16
N PHE A 38 -24.24 -15.30 9.54
CA PHE A 38 -23.47 -16.22 10.36
C PHE A 38 -23.22 -15.75 11.81
N THR A 39 -23.59 -14.53 12.16
CA THR A 39 -23.43 -14.00 13.53
C THR A 39 -24.71 -13.33 14.03
N ASP A 40 -24.94 -13.38 15.35
CA ASP A 40 -26.10 -12.74 16.02
C ASP A 40 -25.94 -11.20 16.16
N THR A 41 -25.15 -10.59 15.29
CA THR A 41 -24.88 -9.15 15.26
C THR A 41 -26.02 -8.42 14.54
N GLY A 42 -26.82 -7.67 15.30
CA GLY A 42 -27.85 -6.81 14.71
C GLY A 42 -27.28 -5.73 13.78
N TYR A 43 -28.08 -5.30 12.79
CA TYR A 43 -27.71 -4.33 11.74
C TYR A 43 -26.98 -3.08 12.26
N ILE A 44 -27.44 -2.48 13.36
CA ILE A 44 -26.84 -1.27 13.93
C ILE A 44 -25.41 -1.53 14.44
N LYS A 45 -25.18 -2.69 15.08
CA LYS A 45 -23.84 -3.06 15.56
C LYS A 45 -22.88 -3.31 14.39
N LEU A 46 -23.37 -3.92 13.31
CA LEU A 46 -22.56 -4.15 12.11
C LEU A 46 -22.08 -2.85 11.47
N VAL A 47 -22.99 -1.88 11.24
CA VAL A 47 -22.64 -0.59 10.65
C VAL A 47 -21.67 0.18 11.55
N ARG A 48 -21.87 0.13 12.88
CA ARG A 48 -20.95 0.75 13.84
C ARG A 48 -19.57 0.11 13.80
N ALA A 49 -19.48 -1.22 13.82
CA ALA A 49 -18.22 -1.94 13.75
C ALA A 49 -17.46 -1.65 12.43
N TRP A 50 -18.18 -1.61 11.30
CA TRP A 50 -17.60 -1.20 10.02
C TRP A 50 -17.08 0.24 10.07
N GLY A 51 -17.88 1.17 10.58
CA GLY A 51 -17.48 2.58 10.72
C GLY A 51 -16.24 2.75 11.59
N ASP A 52 -16.22 2.13 12.77
CA ASP A 52 -15.07 2.17 13.69
C ASP A 52 -13.79 1.66 13.02
N GLY A 53 -13.88 0.58 12.24
CA GLY A 53 -12.76 0.05 11.44
C GLY A 53 -12.27 1.03 10.37
N VAL A 54 -13.18 1.67 9.64
CA VAL A 54 -12.84 2.66 8.60
C VAL A 54 -12.09 3.85 9.20
N TYR A 55 -12.56 4.39 10.33
CA TYR A 55 -11.88 5.52 10.99
C TYR A 55 -10.49 5.13 11.51
N GLY A 56 -10.30 3.88 11.96
CA GLY A 56 -8.98 3.36 12.33
C GLY A 56 -8.00 3.38 11.16
N ILE A 57 -8.44 2.95 9.97
CA ILE A 57 -7.59 2.96 8.75
C ILE A 57 -7.28 4.39 8.33
N ILE A 58 -8.24 5.32 8.40
CA ILE A 58 -8.01 6.73 8.05
C ILE A 58 -6.97 7.37 8.98
N ALA A 59 -7.06 7.12 10.29
CA ALA A 59 -6.08 7.63 11.25
C ALA A 59 -4.68 7.07 10.97
N PHE A 60 -4.58 5.77 10.68
CA PHE A 60 -3.33 5.12 10.28
C PHE A 60 -2.78 5.69 8.95
N ALA A 61 -3.64 5.86 7.94
CA ALA A 61 -3.27 6.41 6.65
C ALA A 61 -2.73 7.85 6.79
N MET A 62 -3.37 8.68 7.62
CA MET A 62 -2.88 10.02 7.93
C MET A 62 -1.47 9.99 8.53
N GLN A 63 -1.22 9.10 9.50
CA GLN A 63 0.10 8.92 10.08
C GLN A 63 1.14 8.55 9.02
N MET A 64 0.83 7.59 8.14
CA MET A 64 1.72 7.16 7.07
C MET A 64 1.97 8.28 6.04
N ILE A 65 0.94 9.04 5.67
CA ILE A 65 1.07 10.20 4.78
C ILE A 65 1.99 11.24 5.39
N LEU A 66 1.83 11.56 6.68
CA LEU A 66 2.69 12.51 7.38
C LEU A 66 4.13 12.02 7.45
N ILE A 67 4.37 10.74 7.74
CA ILE A 67 5.71 10.13 7.74
C ILE A 67 6.37 10.31 6.36
N LEU A 68 5.66 9.98 5.28
CA LEU A 68 6.18 10.11 3.91
C LEU A 68 6.41 11.56 3.52
N LEU A 69 5.46 12.44 3.79
CA LEU A 69 5.53 13.86 3.44
C LEU A 69 6.65 14.56 4.20
N THR A 70 6.75 14.34 5.50
CA THR A 70 7.82 14.92 6.33
C THR A 70 9.17 14.33 5.97
N GLY A 71 9.27 13.02 5.73
CA GLY A 71 10.48 12.38 5.24
C GLY A 71 10.94 12.96 3.90
N HIS A 72 10.02 13.18 2.96
CA HIS A 72 10.31 13.82 1.68
C HIS A 72 10.76 15.27 1.85
N ALA A 73 10.03 16.08 2.63
CA ALA A 73 10.40 17.46 2.91
C ALA A 73 11.79 17.55 3.60
N LEU A 74 12.08 16.64 4.53
CA LEU A 74 13.36 16.54 5.21
C LEU A 74 14.49 16.17 4.24
N ALA A 75 14.25 15.22 3.34
CA ALA A 75 15.22 14.80 2.33
C ALA A 75 15.65 15.92 1.38
N LEU A 76 14.77 16.90 1.13
CA LEU A 76 15.05 18.08 0.30
C LEU A 76 15.92 19.14 1.01
N THR A 77 16.11 19.05 2.33
CA THR A 77 16.93 20.03 3.04
C THR A 77 18.42 19.86 2.70
N PRO A 78 19.20 20.95 2.58
CA PRO A 78 20.62 20.88 2.23
C PRO A 78 21.48 19.91 3.07
N PRO A 79 21.34 19.82 4.41
CA PRO A 79 22.16 18.90 5.20
C PRO A 79 21.80 17.43 4.93
N ILE A 80 20.52 17.09 4.84
CA ILE A 80 20.07 15.71 4.63
C ILE A 80 20.34 15.26 3.21
N HIS A 81 20.14 16.13 2.21
CA HIS A 81 20.47 15.84 0.83
C HIS A 81 21.96 15.49 0.66
N LYS A 82 22.86 16.22 1.34
CA LYS A 82 24.31 15.91 1.34
C LYS A 82 24.60 14.56 1.97
N ALA A 83 23.96 14.23 3.09
CA ALA A 83 24.13 12.93 3.75
C ALA A 83 23.64 11.79 2.86
N LEU A 84 22.47 11.92 2.24
CA LEU A 84 21.92 10.95 1.30
C LEU A 84 22.81 10.77 0.06
N ALA A 85 23.34 11.87 -0.51
CA ALA A 85 24.26 11.81 -1.64
C ALA A 85 25.58 11.12 -1.29
N TRP A 86 26.09 11.33 -0.08
CA TRP A 86 27.26 10.63 0.42
C TRP A 86 27.02 9.12 0.55
N ILE A 87 25.88 8.71 1.10
CA ILE A 87 25.48 7.30 1.20
C ILE A 87 25.30 6.69 -0.20
N ALA A 88 24.64 7.40 -1.12
CA ALA A 88 24.44 6.93 -2.49
C ALA A 88 25.76 6.74 -3.25
N GLY A 89 26.82 7.48 -2.88
CA GLY A 89 28.16 7.33 -3.46
C GLY A 89 28.78 5.94 -3.28
N PHE A 90 28.34 5.16 -2.29
CA PHE A 90 28.82 3.77 -2.09
C PHE A 90 28.28 2.79 -3.14
N GLY A 91 27.15 3.11 -3.79
CA GLY A 91 26.48 2.30 -4.80
C GLY A 91 26.90 2.59 -6.25
N SER A 92 28.16 2.97 -6.50
CA SER A 92 28.62 3.53 -7.79
C SER A 92 28.61 2.59 -9.01
N SER A 93 28.21 1.32 -8.85
CA SER A 93 28.07 0.33 -9.91
C SER A 93 26.74 -0.42 -9.77
N PRO A 94 26.06 -0.86 -10.84
CA PRO A 94 24.73 -1.50 -10.77
C PRO A 94 24.65 -2.66 -9.77
N ILE A 95 25.73 -3.44 -9.66
CA ILE A 95 25.83 -4.56 -8.70
C ILE A 95 25.96 -4.02 -7.26
N LYS A 96 26.79 -2.99 -7.05
CA LYS A 96 26.97 -2.35 -5.74
C LYS A 96 25.70 -1.63 -5.29
N GLY A 97 25.04 -0.89 -6.17
CA GLY A 97 23.78 -0.21 -5.89
C GLY A 97 22.66 -1.18 -5.49
N GLY A 98 22.55 -2.32 -6.19
CA GLY A 98 21.65 -3.40 -5.78
C GLY A 98 21.95 -3.94 -4.38
N MET A 99 23.23 -4.14 -4.05
CA MET A 99 23.63 -4.59 -2.71
C MET A 99 23.42 -3.54 -1.62
N THR A 100 23.54 -2.24 -1.93
CA THR A 100 23.39 -1.15 -0.94
C THR A 100 21.93 -0.85 -0.60
N VAL A 101 20.98 -1.21 -1.46
CA VAL A 101 19.53 -1.06 -1.21
C VAL A 101 18.95 -2.29 -0.51
N VAL A 102 19.60 -3.45 -0.66
CA VAL A 102 19.15 -4.73 -0.10
C VAL A 102 19.70 -5.00 1.31
N LEU A 103 20.84 -4.38 1.67
CA LEU A 103 21.42 -4.38 3.03
C LEU A 103 20.89 -3.21 3.86
#